data_AF-A0A0B4D5M3-F1
#
_entry.id   AF-A0A0B4D5M3-F1
#
_cell.length_a   1.000
_cell.length_b   1.000
_cell.length_c   1.000
_cell.angle_alpha   90.00
_cell.angle_beta   90.00
_cell.angle_gamma   90.00
#
_symmetry.space_group_name_H-M   'P 1'
#
loop_
_entity.id
_entity.type
_entity.pdbx_description
1 polymer ?
#
loop_
_entity_poly.entity_id
_entity_poly.type
_entity_poly.pdbx_seq_one_letter_code
_entity_poly.pdbx_strand_id
1 'polypeptide(L)'
;MTIDSFPAYLATLERAIERLSPPARLAFAAWCARRLFAAHADDLPDAAARTGAAEALTFVERRTAADTDEAASIDAALLRLQTIDVDQIDAVTSSGTGALKLLECLEDALVLSENGDTAFAVACAQCPIDVIDVVMTDGLGLDTRDPTTHIHHPLLSAEIEAQIAELTRLERAKD
;
A
#
# COMPACT_ATOMS: atom_id res chain seq x y z
N MET A 1 -10.50 -20.66 0.07
CA MET A 1 -11.46 -19.59 -0.24
C MET A 1 -11.26 -19.27 -1.71
N THR A 2 -12.24 -19.53 -2.56
CA THR A 2 -12.13 -19.24 -3.99
C THR A 2 -12.60 -17.81 -4.21
N ILE A 3 -11.71 -16.96 -4.69
CA ILE A 3 -12.01 -15.59 -5.08
C ILE A 3 -12.19 -15.61 -6.60
N ASP A 4 -13.40 -15.31 -7.06
CA ASP A 4 -13.83 -15.45 -8.46
C ASP A 4 -14.13 -14.09 -9.13
N SER A 5 -14.05 -12.99 -8.38
CA SER A 5 -14.28 -11.64 -8.89
C SER A 5 -13.60 -10.59 -8.02
N PHE A 6 -13.25 -9.45 -8.62
CA PHE A 6 -12.61 -8.33 -7.90
C PHE A 6 -13.46 -7.79 -6.73
N PRO A 7 -14.79 -7.61 -6.86
CA PRO A 7 -15.63 -7.24 -5.72
C PRO A 7 -15.62 -8.28 -4.58
N ALA A 8 -15.56 -9.58 -4.90
CA ALA A 8 -15.50 -10.63 -3.88
C ALA A 8 -14.15 -10.61 -3.14
N TYR A 9 -13.06 -10.28 -3.83
CA TYR A 9 -11.77 -10.01 -3.22
C TYR A 9 -11.82 -8.81 -2.28
N LEU A 10 -12.31 -7.64 -2.73
CA LEU A 10 -12.39 -6.44 -1.91
C LEU A 10 -13.18 -6.68 -0.62
N ALA A 11 -14.36 -7.30 -0.73
CA ALA A 11 -15.16 -7.63 0.45
C ALA A 11 -14.45 -8.61 1.41
N THR A 12 -13.59 -9.47 0.88
CA THR A 12 -12.78 -10.40 1.68
C THR A 12 -11.64 -9.68 2.38
N LEU A 13 -10.96 -8.79 1.67
CA LEU A 13 -9.91 -7.91 2.17
C LEU A 13 -10.43 -7.07 3.34
N GLU A 14 -11.51 -6.32 3.13
CA GLU A 14 -12.15 -5.47 4.14
C GLU A 14 -12.46 -6.25 5.41
N ARG A 15 -13.18 -7.37 5.29
CA ARG A 15 -13.51 -8.23 6.45
C ARG A 15 -12.27 -8.76 7.16
N ALA A 16 -11.19 -9.06 6.44
CA ALA A 16 -9.96 -9.56 7.05
C ALA A 16 -9.24 -8.46 7.84
N ILE A 17 -9.15 -7.25 7.28
CA ILE A 17 -8.57 -6.08 7.93
C ILE A 17 -9.38 -5.66 9.17
N GLU A 18 -10.71 -5.69 9.09
CA GLU A 18 -11.60 -5.39 10.23
C GLU A 18 -11.34 -6.31 11.43
N ARG A 19 -11.05 -7.59 11.18
CA ARG A 19 -10.73 -8.55 12.23
C ARG A 19 -9.37 -8.29 12.88
N LEU A 20 -8.43 -7.61 12.24
CA LEU A 20 -7.12 -7.32 12.82
C LEU A 20 -7.22 -6.34 14.00
N SER A 21 -6.29 -6.45 14.95
CA SER A 21 -6.11 -5.42 15.98
C SER A 21 -5.54 -4.14 15.35
N PRO A 22 -5.68 -2.96 15.99
CA PRO A 22 -5.15 -1.72 15.43
C PRO A 22 -3.64 -1.79 15.08
N PRO A 23 -2.75 -2.34 15.94
CA PRO A 23 -1.34 -2.51 15.57
C PRO A 23 -1.12 -3.44 14.37
N ALA A 24 -1.91 -4.50 14.25
CA ALA A 24 -1.82 -5.43 13.13
C ALA A 24 -2.33 -4.82 11.81
N ARG A 25 -3.32 -3.92 11.86
CA ARG A 25 -3.74 -3.14 10.68
C ARG A 25 -2.62 -2.24 10.18
N LEU A 26 -1.97 -1.53 11.10
CA LEU A 26 -0.82 -0.68 10.74
C LEU A 26 0.35 -1.51 10.22
N ALA A 27 0.62 -2.69 10.80
CA ALA A 27 1.65 -3.60 10.31
C ALA A 27 1.38 -4.09 8.89
N PHE A 28 0.10 -4.33 8.55
CA PHE A 28 -0.30 -4.68 7.18
C PHE A 28 -0.09 -3.50 6.20
N ALA A 29 -0.51 -2.28 6.58
CA ALA A 29 -0.26 -1.09 5.78
C ALA A 29 1.24 -0.84 5.55
N ALA A 30 2.06 -0.98 6.60
CA ALA A 30 3.52 -0.90 6.51
C ALA A 30 4.11 -1.96 5.56
N TRP A 31 3.55 -3.17 5.56
CA TRP A 31 3.96 -4.24 4.65
C TRP A 31 3.67 -3.87 3.19
N CYS A 32 2.51 -3.29 2.88
CA CYS A 32 2.18 -2.79 1.54
C CYS A 32 3.16 -1.69 1.11
N ALA A 33 3.34 -0.67 1.96
CA ALA A 33 4.22 0.46 1.70
C ALA A 33 5.67 0.01 1.48
N ARG A 34 6.18 -0.94 2.26
CA ARG A 34 7.53 -1.49 2.11
C ARG A 34 7.72 -2.23 0.77
N ARG A 35 6.72 -2.98 0.30
CA ARG A 35 6.79 -3.65 -1.00
C ARG A 35 6.81 -2.64 -2.14
N LEU A 36 5.98 -1.61 -2.07
CA LEU A 36 5.99 -0.50 -3.03
C LEU A 36 7.31 0.25 -2.98
N PHE A 37 7.85 0.53 -1.79
CA PHE A 37 9.12 1.23 -1.62
C PHE A 37 10.27 0.45 -2.26
N ALA A 38 10.34 -0.86 -2.00
CA ALA A 38 11.37 -1.72 -2.59
C ALA A 38 11.29 -1.80 -4.12
N ALA A 39 10.11 -1.62 -4.69
CA ALA A 39 9.89 -1.69 -6.14
C ALA A 39 10.05 -0.35 -6.85
N HIS A 40 9.69 0.77 -6.19
CA HIS A 40 9.46 2.06 -6.86
C HIS A 40 10.16 3.26 -6.22
N ALA A 41 10.97 3.08 -5.18
CA ALA A 41 11.71 4.20 -4.60
C ALA A 41 12.65 4.85 -5.65
N ASP A 42 13.27 4.06 -6.53
CA ASP A 42 14.15 4.59 -7.57
C ASP A 42 13.42 5.38 -8.66
N ASP A 43 12.10 5.23 -8.75
CA ASP A 43 11.23 5.97 -9.68
C ASP A 43 10.81 7.35 -9.12
N LEU A 44 11.16 7.68 -7.87
CA LEU A 44 10.95 9.00 -7.27
C LEU A 44 11.86 10.07 -7.90
N PRO A 45 11.39 11.33 -8.01
CA PRO A 45 12.00 12.34 -8.88
C PRO A 45 13.43 12.71 -8.48
N ASP A 46 13.75 12.69 -7.18
CA ASP A 46 15.09 12.98 -6.69
C ASP A 46 15.45 12.24 -5.39
N ALA A 47 16.68 12.47 -4.92
CA ALA A 47 17.18 11.86 -3.69
C ALA A 47 16.44 12.36 -2.44
N ALA A 48 15.97 13.62 -2.44
CA ALA A 48 15.23 14.17 -1.30
C ALA A 48 13.85 13.52 -1.17
N ALA A 49 13.17 13.28 -2.29
CA ALA A 49 11.91 12.53 -2.34
C ALA A 49 12.10 11.10 -1.82
N ARG A 50 13.16 10.41 -2.26
CA ARG A 50 13.51 9.06 -1.74
C ARG A 50 13.77 9.07 -0.25
N THR A 51 14.51 10.05 0.26
CA THR A 51 14.75 10.21 1.70
C THR A 51 13.45 10.46 2.44
N GLY A 52 12.57 11.35 1.97
CA GLY A 52 11.27 11.62 2.58
C GLY A 52 10.39 10.37 2.66
N ALA A 53 10.31 9.60 1.57
CA ALA A 53 9.58 8.33 1.55
C ALA A 53 10.19 7.29 2.52
N ALA A 54 11.52 7.20 2.60
CA ALA A 54 12.21 6.28 3.51
C ALA A 54 12.00 6.65 4.99
N GLU A 55 12.02 7.95 5.31
CA GLU A 55 11.74 8.47 6.64
C GLU A 55 10.29 8.17 7.05
N ALA A 56 9.32 8.38 6.15
CA ALA A 56 7.92 8.06 6.39
C ALA A 56 7.72 6.55 6.62
N LEU A 57 8.33 5.70 5.80
CA LEU A 57 8.25 4.24 5.99
C LEU A 57 8.84 3.83 7.34
N THR A 58 10.02 4.34 7.68
CA THR A 58 10.68 4.07 8.97
C THR A 58 9.79 4.50 10.14
N PHE A 59 9.13 5.65 10.02
CA PHE A 59 8.23 6.17 11.05
C PHE A 59 7.01 5.26 11.25
N VAL A 60 6.36 4.83 10.15
CA VAL A 60 5.24 3.89 10.19
C VAL A 60 5.67 2.57 10.83
N GLU A 61 6.81 2.00 10.42
CA GLU A 61 7.34 0.75 10.97
C GLU A 61 7.63 0.85 12.47
N ARG A 62 8.22 1.96 12.95
CA ARG A 62 8.48 2.16 14.39
C ARG A 62 7.19 2.20 15.21
N ARG A 63 6.14 2.85 14.68
CA ARG A 63 4.81 2.83 15.32
C ARG A 63 4.23 1.43 15.40
N THR A 64 4.46 0.56 14.42
CA THR A 64 4.01 -0.84 14.50
C THR A 64 4.70 -1.62 15.62
N ALA A 65 5.95 -1.27 15.95
CA ALA A 65 6.73 -1.87 17.03
C ALA A 65 6.41 -1.29 18.42
N ALA A 66 5.46 -0.36 18.52
CA ALA A 66 5.20 0.46 19.71
C ALA A 66 6.44 1.26 20.19
N ASP A 67 7.41 1.47 19.29
CA ASP A 67 8.60 2.27 19.52
C ASP A 67 8.33 3.70 19.05
N THR A 68 7.56 4.45 19.85
CA THR A 68 7.15 5.81 19.50
C THR A 68 8.05 6.83 20.19
N ASP A 69 8.86 7.52 19.40
CA ASP A 69 9.43 8.80 19.79
C ASP A 69 8.30 9.84 19.83
N GLU A 70 7.89 10.27 21.03
CA GLU A 70 6.85 11.30 21.22
C GLU A 70 7.21 12.63 20.54
N ALA A 71 8.50 12.90 20.25
CA ALA A 71 8.92 14.12 19.57
C ALA A 71 8.65 14.10 18.06
N ALA A 72 8.46 12.94 17.46
CA ALA A 72 8.24 12.80 16.03
C ALA A 72 6.73 12.89 15.72
N SER A 73 6.30 14.01 15.12
CA SER A 73 4.90 14.25 14.75
C SER A 73 4.53 13.61 13.41
N ILE A 74 3.35 12.97 13.36
CA ILE A 74 2.73 12.48 12.11
C ILE A 74 2.60 13.63 11.10
N ASP A 75 2.18 14.82 11.55
CA ASP A 75 2.04 16.01 10.70
C ASP A 75 3.34 16.39 10.01
N ALA A 76 4.47 16.23 10.69
CA ALA A 76 5.78 16.54 10.13
C ALA A 76 6.19 15.52 9.06
N ALA A 77 5.84 14.25 9.24
CA ALA A 77 6.07 13.21 8.25
C ALA A 77 5.17 13.39 7.03
N LEU A 78 3.87 13.66 7.23
CA LEU A 78 2.91 13.97 6.17
C LEU A 78 3.33 15.21 5.37
N LEU A 79 3.66 16.30 6.06
CA LEU A 79 4.10 17.53 5.39
C LEU A 79 5.34 17.28 4.52
N ARG A 80 6.27 16.44 4.97
CA ARG A 80 7.46 16.11 4.19
C ARG A 80 7.12 15.30 2.93
N LEU A 81 6.18 14.35 3.01
CA LEU A 81 5.68 13.65 1.81
C LEU A 81 4.99 14.63 0.84
N GLN A 82 4.14 15.51 1.35
CA GLN A 82 3.39 16.49 0.55
C GLN A 82 4.26 17.56 -0.12
N THR A 83 5.52 17.70 0.30
CA THR A 83 6.50 18.59 -0.36
C THR A 83 7.20 17.94 -1.55
N ILE A 84 6.99 16.65 -1.80
CA ILE A 84 7.54 15.96 -2.96
C ILE A 84 6.82 16.47 -4.21
N ASP A 85 7.60 16.92 -5.19
CA ASP A 85 7.09 17.43 -6.46
C ASP A 85 6.59 16.29 -7.35
N VAL A 86 5.34 15.90 -7.15
CA VAL A 86 4.69 14.82 -7.90
C VAL A 86 4.48 15.14 -9.38
N ASP A 87 4.55 16.42 -9.79
CA ASP A 87 4.44 16.82 -11.20
C ASP A 87 5.64 16.32 -12.04
N GLN A 88 6.73 15.93 -11.39
CA GLN A 88 7.89 15.30 -12.03
C GLN A 88 7.75 13.78 -12.19
N ILE A 89 6.68 13.18 -11.67
CA ILE A 89 6.42 11.75 -11.76
C ILE A 89 5.54 11.48 -12.99
N ASP A 90 6.03 10.68 -13.93
CA ASP A 90 5.25 10.28 -15.11
C ASP A 90 4.24 9.17 -14.77
N ALA A 91 3.09 9.60 -14.25
CA ALA A 91 1.97 8.75 -13.86
C ALA A 91 1.38 7.90 -15.00
N VAL A 92 1.73 8.18 -16.27
CA VAL A 92 1.26 7.40 -17.42
C VAL A 92 2.02 6.07 -17.53
N THR A 93 3.18 5.96 -16.89
CA THR A 93 3.95 4.71 -16.87
C THR A 93 3.63 3.89 -15.62
N SER A 94 3.85 2.58 -15.69
CA SER A 94 3.75 1.71 -14.50
C SER A 94 4.76 2.11 -13.42
N SER A 95 5.96 2.54 -13.79
CA SER A 95 6.98 3.06 -12.86
C SER A 95 6.51 4.32 -12.14
N GLY A 96 6.03 5.34 -12.87
CA GLY A 96 5.55 6.56 -12.23
C GLY A 96 4.24 6.37 -11.47
N THR A 97 3.33 5.50 -11.93
CA THR A 97 2.19 5.07 -11.10
C THR A 97 2.67 4.41 -9.82
N GLY A 98 3.67 3.53 -9.90
CA GLY A 98 4.30 2.90 -8.74
C GLY A 98 4.86 3.90 -7.73
N ALA A 99 5.56 4.94 -8.21
CA ALA A 99 6.08 6.01 -7.38
C ALA A 99 4.96 6.83 -6.71
N LEU A 100 3.89 7.17 -7.44
CA LEU A 100 2.72 7.85 -6.86
C LEU A 100 2.02 6.99 -5.81
N LYS A 101 1.76 5.72 -6.14
CA LYS A 101 1.09 4.77 -5.23
C LYS A 101 1.92 4.45 -4.00
N LEU A 102 3.24 4.52 -4.09
CA LEU A 102 4.12 4.49 -2.92
C LEU A 102 3.84 5.69 -1.99
N LEU A 103 3.79 6.91 -2.52
CA LEU A 103 3.55 8.11 -1.72
C LEU A 103 2.14 8.08 -1.09
N GLU A 104 1.11 7.75 -1.88
CA GLU A 104 -0.27 7.59 -1.38
C GLU A 104 -0.35 6.54 -0.28
N CYS A 105 0.27 5.36 -0.47
CA CYS A 105 0.27 4.30 0.54
C CYS A 105 0.98 4.73 1.84
N LEU A 106 2.03 5.55 1.76
CA LEU A 106 2.72 6.08 2.94
C LEU A 106 1.87 7.12 3.66
N GLU A 107 1.19 8.00 2.94
CA GLU A 107 0.25 8.97 3.52
C GLU A 107 -0.91 8.26 4.22
N ASP A 108 -1.55 7.28 3.55
CA ASP A 108 -2.63 6.49 4.14
C ASP A 108 -2.17 5.72 5.38
N ALA A 109 -0.97 5.14 5.35
CA ALA A 109 -0.41 4.43 6.50
C ALA A 109 -0.12 5.40 7.68
N LEU A 110 0.33 6.63 7.41
CA LEU A 110 0.54 7.66 8.43
C LEU A 110 -0.80 8.09 9.06
N VAL A 111 -1.83 8.33 8.25
CA VAL A 111 -3.18 8.69 8.73
C VAL A 111 -3.82 7.54 9.51
N LEU A 112 -3.70 6.31 9.02
CA LEU A 112 -4.10 5.10 9.75
C LEU A 112 -3.45 5.04 11.13
N SER A 113 -2.18 5.43 11.22
CA SER A 113 -1.43 5.41 12.48
C SER A 113 -1.89 6.47 13.49
N GLU A 114 -2.61 7.49 13.03
CA GLU A 114 -3.22 8.54 13.84
C GLU A 114 -4.61 8.13 14.36
N ASN A 115 -5.49 7.70 13.45
CA ASN A 115 -6.91 7.55 13.73
C ASN A 115 -7.38 6.08 13.84
N GLY A 116 -6.57 5.12 13.38
CA GLY A 116 -6.88 3.69 13.40
C GLY A 116 -8.01 3.25 12.46
N ASP A 117 -8.45 4.12 11.54
CA ASP A 117 -9.56 3.87 10.63
C ASP A 117 -9.17 2.83 9.57
N THR A 118 -9.92 1.73 9.55
CA THR A 118 -9.76 0.61 8.64
C THR A 118 -9.78 0.98 7.17
N ALA A 119 -10.45 2.08 6.79
CA ALA A 119 -10.48 2.53 5.41
C ALA A 119 -9.07 2.81 4.85
N PHE A 120 -8.16 3.35 5.66
CA PHE A 120 -6.79 3.62 5.24
C PHE A 120 -5.94 2.35 5.08
N ALA A 121 -6.21 1.32 5.89
CA ALA A 121 -5.57 0.01 5.70
C ALA A 121 -6.04 -0.67 4.40
N VAL A 122 -7.31 -0.48 4.01
CA VAL A 122 -7.85 -0.94 2.72
C VAL A 122 -7.20 -0.17 1.57
N ALA A 123 -7.11 1.15 1.68
CA ALA A 123 -6.46 1.99 0.67
C ALA A 123 -4.99 1.59 0.44
N CYS A 124 -4.24 1.30 1.52
CA CYS A 124 -2.87 0.77 1.41
C CYS A 124 -2.80 -0.57 0.64
N ALA A 125 -3.78 -1.46 0.79
CA ALA A 125 -3.84 -2.72 0.03
C ALA A 125 -4.23 -2.55 -1.44
N GLN A 126 -4.95 -1.47 -1.75
CA GLN A 126 -5.32 -1.13 -3.13
C GLN A 126 -4.14 -0.55 -3.92
N CYS A 127 -3.21 0.14 -3.25
CA CYS A 127 -2.06 0.77 -3.92
C CYS A 127 -1.23 -0.20 -4.81
N PRO A 128 -0.80 -1.39 -4.35
CA PRO A 128 -0.14 -2.38 -5.22
C PRO A 128 -1.02 -2.88 -6.38
N ILE A 129 -2.34 -2.95 -6.19
CA ILE A 129 -3.27 -3.41 -7.22
C ILE A 129 -3.37 -2.37 -8.33
N ASP A 130 -3.49 -1.09 -7.98
CA ASP A 130 -3.54 0.00 -8.97
C ASP A 130 -2.31 -0.01 -9.88
N VAL A 131 -1.12 -0.31 -9.33
CA VAL A 131 0.11 -0.48 -10.13
C VAL A 131 0.01 -1.67 -11.08
N ILE A 132 -0.49 -2.81 -10.60
CA ILE A 132 -0.68 -4.02 -11.41
C ILE A 132 -1.70 -3.77 -12.53
N ASP A 133 -2.78 -3.03 -12.25
CA ASP A 133 -3.80 -2.68 -13.24
C ASP A 133 -3.23 -1.81 -14.36
N VAL A 134 -2.35 -0.86 -14.06
CA VAL A 134 -1.62 -0.09 -15.09
C VAL A 134 -0.70 -1.01 -15.90
N VAL A 135 0.05 -1.91 -15.25
CA VAL A 135 0.90 -2.88 -15.97
C VAL A 135 0.08 -3.77 -16.92
N MET A 136 -1.08 -4.25 -16.48
CA MET A 136 -1.96 -5.10 -17.29
C MET A 136 -2.61 -4.32 -18.43
N THR A 137 -3.03 -3.08 -18.18
CA THR A 137 -3.70 -2.25 -19.19
C THR A 137 -2.70 -1.73 -20.22
N ASP A 138 -1.63 -1.07 -19.79
CA ASP A 138 -0.70 -0.36 -20.67
C ASP A 138 0.44 -1.25 -21.17
N GLY A 139 0.90 -2.19 -20.34
CA GLY A 139 1.97 -3.12 -20.70
C GLY A 139 1.50 -4.34 -21.49
N LEU A 140 0.28 -4.82 -21.23
CA LEU A 140 -0.26 -6.06 -21.82
C LEU A 140 -1.51 -5.85 -22.69
N GLY A 141 -2.11 -4.65 -22.69
CA GLY A 141 -3.29 -4.35 -23.50
C GLY A 141 -4.56 -5.03 -23.03
N LEU A 142 -4.65 -5.41 -21.75
CA LEU A 142 -5.80 -6.12 -21.18
C LEU A 142 -6.90 -5.13 -20.75
N ASP A 143 -8.16 -5.53 -20.92
CA ASP A 143 -9.29 -4.77 -20.36
C ASP A 143 -9.50 -5.14 -18.89
N THR A 144 -8.89 -4.34 -18.01
CA THR A 144 -8.99 -4.47 -16.55
C THR A 144 -10.38 -4.07 -16.01
N ARG A 145 -11.27 -3.55 -16.84
CA ARG A 145 -12.64 -3.18 -16.43
C ARG A 145 -13.59 -4.39 -16.36
N ASP A 146 -13.21 -5.55 -16.89
CA ASP A 146 -13.95 -6.81 -16.70
C ASP A 146 -13.55 -7.45 -15.35
N PRO A 147 -14.40 -7.37 -14.31
CA PRO A 147 -14.08 -7.81 -12.94
C PRO A 147 -13.89 -9.32 -12.77
N THR A 148 -14.17 -10.11 -13.81
CA THR A 148 -14.09 -11.58 -13.78
C THR A 148 -12.88 -12.13 -14.52
N THR A 149 -12.32 -11.37 -15.47
CA THR A 149 -11.22 -11.86 -16.30
C THR A 149 -9.85 -11.44 -15.74
N HIS A 150 -9.71 -10.20 -15.25
CA HIS A 150 -8.41 -9.72 -14.79
C HIS A 150 -7.97 -10.30 -13.44
N ILE A 151 -8.92 -10.73 -12.58
CA ILE A 151 -8.59 -11.33 -11.29
C ILE A 151 -7.84 -12.66 -11.41
N HIS A 152 -8.05 -13.38 -12.52
CA HIS A 152 -7.36 -14.63 -12.84
C HIS A 152 -6.01 -14.41 -13.54
N HIS A 153 -5.63 -13.17 -13.82
CA HIS A 153 -4.33 -12.87 -14.39
C HIS A 153 -3.23 -13.19 -13.36
N PRO A 154 -2.13 -13.86 -13.74
CA PRO A 154 -1.10 -14.30 -12.79
C PRO A 154 -0.52 -13.19 -11.91
N LEU A 155 -0.39 -11.96 -12.44
CA LEU A 155 0.11 -10.82 -11.67
C LEU A 155 -0.83 -10.45 -10.51
N LEU A 156 -2.12 -10.29 -10.79
CA LEU A 156 -3.09 -9.92 -9.76
C LEU A 156 -3.38 -11.09 -8.82
N SER A 157 -3.48 -12.32 -9.33
CA SER A 157 -3.63 -13.51 -8.49
C SER A 157 -2.49 -13.65 -7.48
N ALA A 158 -1.24 -13.45 -7.91
CA ALA A 158 -0.09 -13.51 -7.00
C ALA A 158 -0.13 -12.40 -5.93
N GLU A 159 -0.58 -11.20 -6.28
CA GLU A 159 -0.74 -10.12 -5.30
C GLU A 159 -1.83 -10.42 -4.28
N ILE A 160 -2.99 -10.87 -4.74
CA ILE A 160 -4.11 -11.27 -3.86
C ILE A 160 -3.67 -12.38 -2.90
N GLU A 161 -2.96 -13.40 -3.40
CA GLU A 161 -2.42 -14.48 -2.57
C GLU A 161 -1.43 -13.96 -1.53
N ALA A 162 -0.52 -13.05 -1.90
CA ALA A 162 0.44 -12.44 -0.99
C ALA A 162 -0.25 -11.64 0.12
N GLN A 163 -1.26 -10.83 -0.22
CA GLN A 163 -2.01 -10.05 0.75
C GLN A 163 -2.79 -10.93 1.72
N ILE A 164 -3.48 -11.96 1.22
CA ILE A 164 -4.21 -12.91 2.07
C ILE A 164 -3.27 -13.67 3.00
N ALA A 165 -2.09 -14.07 2.51
CA ALA A 165 -1.09 -14.73 3.32
C ALA A 165 -0.60 -13.82 4.46
N GLU A 166 -0.33 -12.54 4.18
CA GLU A 166 0.11 -11.59 5.19
C GLU A 166 -0.98 -11.28 6.23
N LEU A 167 -2.22 -11.04 5.79
CA LEU A 167 -3.36 -10.86 6.68
C LEU A 167 -3.55 -12.08 7.60
N THR A 168 -3.44 -13.28 7.05
CA THR A 168 -3.53 -14.54 7.82
C THR A 168 -2.40 -14.65 8.84
N ARG A 169 -1.17 -14.25 8.46
CA ARG A 169 -0.02 -14.24 9.36
C ARG A 169 -0.23 -13.28 10.53
N LEU A 170 -0.70 -12.07 10.25
CA LEU A 170 -0.97 -11.02 11.25
C LEU A 170 -2.14 -11.38 12.17
N GLU A 171 -3.18 -12.03 11.65
CA GLU A 171 -4.31 -12.50 12.45
C GLU A 171 -3.88 -13.57 13.47
N ARG A 172 -2.91 -14.42 13.10
CA ARG A 172 -2.35 -15.48 13.97
C ARG A 172 -1.32 -14.98 14.98
N ALA A 173 -0.68 -13.84 14.73
CA ALA A 173 0.31 -13.25 15.64
C ALA A 173 -0.33 -12.54 16.85
N LYS A 174 -1.63 -12.78 17.10
CA LYS A 174 -2.40 -12.23 18.23
C LYS A 174 -2.18 -12.94 19.56
N ASP A 175 -1.42 -14.04 19.57
CA ASP A 175 -1.04 -14.83 20.74
C ASP A 175 0.40 -14.55 21.19
#